data_AF-A0A6V7LDQ2-F1
#
_entry.id   AF-A0A6V7LDQ2-F1
#
_cell.length_a   1.000
_cell.length_b   1.000
_cell.length_c   1.000
_cell.angle_alpha   90.00
_cell.angle_beta   90.00
_cell.angle_gamma   90.00
#
_symmetry.space_group_name_H-M   'P 1'
#
loop_
_entity.id
_entity.type
_entity.pdbx_description
1 polymer ?
#
loop_
_entity_poly.entity_id
_entity_poly.type
_entity_poly.pdbx_seq_one_letter_code
_entity_poly.pdbx_strand_id
1 'polypeptide(L)' 'MVVNRKGHDMKILKLLEYPAHQQLYLELEDAKFRKRGNYTLHLRFISKLTTELEGFYLSTYTVDGDK' A
#
# COMPACT_ATOMS: atom_id res chain seq x y z
N MET A 1 7.56 -6.66 -0.62
CA MET A 1 8.14 -7.98 -0.28
C MET A 1 7.06 -8.82 0.36
N VAL A 2 6.94 -10.10 -0.01
CA VAL A 2 6.06 -11.05 0.69
C VAL A 2 6.92 -12.10 1.37
N VAL A 3 6.66 -12.41 2.63
CA VAL A 3 7.42 -13.40 3.41
C VAL A 3 6.46 -14.44 3.97
N ASN A 4 6.84 -15.71 3.91
CA ASN A 4 6.05 -16.79 4.53
C ASN A 4 6.41 -16.99 6.01
N ARG A 5 5.63 -17.82 6.71
CA ARG A 5 5.89 -18.15 8.13
C ARG A 5 7.30 -18.72 8.41
N LYS A 6 7.97 -19.34 7.43
CA LYS A 6 9.33 -19.87 7.58
C LYS A 6 10.41 -18.79 7.38
N GLY A 7 10.01 -17.54 7.14
CA GLY A 7 10.93 -16.45 6.85
C GLY A 7 11.49 -16.48 5.43
N HIS A 8 10.96 -17.32 4.53
CA HIS A 8 11.41 -17.32 3.13
C HIS A 8 10.67 -16.25 2.34
N ASP A 9 11.44 -15.50 1.57
CA ASP A 9 10.95 -14.49 0.64
C ASP A 9 10.19 -15.16 -0.52
N MET A 10 9.00 -14.63 -0.77
CA MET A 10 8.17 -14.96 -1.93
C MET A 10 8.31 -13.79 -2.91
N LYS A 11 9.01 -14.05 -4.02
CA LYS A 11 9.28 -13.05 -5.05
C LYS A 11 7.99 -12.61 -5.72
N ILE A 12 7.76 -11.31 -5.76
CA ILE A 12 6.68 -10.68 -6.52
C ILE A 12 7.16 -10.59 -7.98
N LEU A 13 6.46 -11.29 -8.87
CA LEU A 13 6.72 -11.29 -10.30
C LEU A 13 6.12 -10.04 -10.99
N LYS A 14 4.90 -9.65 -10.59
CA LYS A 14 4.22 -8.47 -11.13
C LYS A 14 3.45 -7.72 -10.06
N LEU A 15 3.41 -6.41 -10.22
CA LEU A 15 2.49 -5.50 -9.55
C LEU A 15 1.70 -4.78 -10.65
N LEU A 16 0.39 -5.01 -10.71
CA LEU A 16 -0.50 -4.37 -11.67
C LEU A 16 -1.47 -3.45 -10.94
N GLU A 17 -1.74 -2.29 -11.50
CA GLU A 17 -2.71 -1.33 -10.98
C GLU A 17 -4.00 -1.40 -11.80
N TYR A 18 -5.13 -1.31 -11.12
CA TYR A 18 -6.43 -1.17 -11.76
C TYR A 18 -7.19 0.01 -11.15
N PRO A 19 -6.90 1.25 -11.63
CA PRO A 19 -7.39 2.49 -11.01
C PRO A 19 -8.91 2.60 -11.00
N ALA A 20 -9.58 2.10 -12.05
CA ALA A 20 -11.04 2.15 -12.16
C ALA A 20 -11.75 1.57 -10.93
N HIS A 21 -11.17 0.53 -10.31
CA HIS A 21 -11.69 -0.08 -9.08
C HIS A 21 -10.76 0.11 -7.88
N GLN A 22 -9.77 1.00 -7.97
CA GLN A 22 -8.80 1.28 -6.89
C GLN A 22 -8.08 0.02 -6.36
N GLN A 23 -7.69 -0.88 -7.27
CA GLN A 23 -7.11 -2.19 -6.92
C GLN A 23 -5.64 -2.32 -7.32
N LEU A 24 -4.92 -3.16 -6.57
CA LEU A 24 -3.58 -3.63 -6.89
C LEU A 24 -3.59 -5.16 -6.96
N TYR A 25 -2.94 -5.72 -7.98
CA TYR A 25 -2.72 -7.15 -8.12
C TYR A 25 -1.24 -7.47 -7.96
N LEU A 26 -0.93 -8.42 -7.09
CA LEU A 26 0.41 -8.91 -6.81
C LEU A 26 0.53 -10.36 -7.28
N GLU A 27 1.27 -10.58 -8.36
CA GLU A 27 1.62 -11.92 -8.83
C GLU A 27 2.88 -12.41 -8.12
N LEU A 28 2.87 -13.63 -7.59
CA LEU A 28 4.05 -14.26 -6.98
C LEU A 28 4.61 -15.33 -7.93
N GLU A 29 5.94 -15.40 -8.06
CA GLU A 29 6.62 -16.23 -9.06
C GLU A 29 6.34 -17.74 -8.89
N ASP A 30 6.65 -18.31 -7.71
CA ASP A 30 6.64 -19.78 -7.53
C ASP A 30 5.81 -20.28 -6.34
N ALA A 31 5.00 -19.41 -5.74
CA ALA A 31 4.42 -19.69 -4.43
C ALA A 31 2.89 -19.55 -4.42
N LYS A 32 2.21 -20.70 -4.41
CA LYS A 32 0.79 -20.75 -4.05
C LYS A 32 0.64 -20.51 -2.56
N PHE A 33 -0.16 -19.51 -2.19
CA PHE A 33 -0.61 -19.36 -0.81
C PHE A 33 -1.26 -20.66 -0.35
N ARG A 34 -0.79 -21.20 0.77
CA ARG A 34 -1.35 -22.41 1.36
C ARG A 34 -2.54 -22.02 2.22
N LYS A 35 -3.59 -22.83 2.16
CA LYS A 35 -4.76 -22.67 3.03
C LYS A 35 -4.30 -22.64 4.50
N ARG A 36 -4.77 -21.65 5.26
CA ARG A 36 -4.37 -21.38 6.66
C ARG A 36 -2.88 -21.07 6.86
N GLY A 37 -2.19 -20.61 5.81
CA GLY A 37 -0.82 -20.08 5.91
C GLY A 37 -0.82 -18.61 6.36
N ASN A 38 0.18 -18.25 7.17
CA ASN A 38 0.43 -16.86 7.55
C ASN A 38 1.54 -16.29 6.67
N TYR A 39 1.32 -15.05 6.22
CA TYR A 39 2.18 -14.34 5.30
C TYR A 39 2.25 -12.87 5.71
N THR A 40 3.41 -12.25 5.50
CA THR A 40 3.62 -10.83 5.76
C THR A 40 3.85 -10.13 4.43
N LEU A 41 3.09 -9.06 4.17
CA LEU A 41 3.26 -8.19 3.02
C LEU A 41 3.85 -6.86 3.49
N HIS A 42 5.03 -6.53 2.97
CA HIS A 42 5.66 -5.22 3.15
C HIS A 42 5.44 -4.38 1.88
N LEU A 43 4.71 -3.27 2.04
CA LEU A 43 4.50 -2.24 1.01
C LEU A 43 5.23 -0.97 1.43
N ARG A 44 5.95 -0.38 0.47
CA ARG A 44 6.50 0.97 0.60
C ARG A 44 5.80 1.84 -0.43
N PHE A 45 5.21 2.94 0.02
CA PHE A 45 4.53 3.90 -0.84
C PHE A 45 4.91 5.32 -0.45
N ILE A 46 4.71 6.25 -1.39
CA ILE A 46 4.90 7.68 -1.21
C ILE A 46 3.64 8.35 -1.78
N SER A 47 3.07 9.29 -1.04
CA SER A 47 1.95 10.11 -1.51
C SER A 47 2.19 11.57 -1.17
N LYS A 48 1.63 12.47 -1.97
CA LYS A 48 1.56 13.90 -1.64
C LYS A 48 0.29 14.15 -0.83
N LEU A 49 0.36 15.07 0.13
CA LEU A 49 -0.85 15.58 0.78
C LEU A 49 -1.71 16.26 -0.27
N THR A 50 -3.00 15.91 -0.31
CA THR A 50 -3.98 16.51 -1.22
C THR A 50 -4.54 17.80 -0.61
N THR A 51 -5.16 18.66 -1.42
CA THR A 51 -5.97 19.80 -0.93
C THR A 51 -7.48 19.50 -0.97
N GLU A 52 -7.83 18.32 -1.47
CA GLU A 52 -9.19 17.81 -1.48
C GLU A 52 -9.59 17.41 -0.05
N LEU A 53 -10.86 17.51 0.30
CA LEU A 53 -11.36 17.16 1.63
C LEU A 53 -11.58 15.65 1.78
N GLU A 54 -10.68 14.85 1.21
CA GLU A 54 -10.71 13.39 1.24
C GLU A 54 -9.30 12.79 1.36
N GLY A 55 -9.22 11.59 1.93
CA GLY A 55 -7.97 10.88 2.12
C GLY A 55 -7.05 11.56 3.13
N PHE A 56 -5.75 11.62 2.80
CA PHE A 56 -4.75 12.28 3.63
C PHE A 56 -4.40 13.64 3.04
N TYR A 57 -4.96 14.70 3.63
CA TYR A 57 -4.98 16.02 3.05
C TYR A 57 -4.33 17.09 3.95
N LEU A 58 -3.97 18.20 3.32
CA LEU A 58 -3.41 19.38 3.94
C LEU A 58 -4.55 20.28 4.45
N SER A 59 -4.44 20.71 5.70
CA SER A 59 -5.32 21.72 6.28
C SER A 59 -4.50 22.86 6.84
N THR A 60 -4.98 24.09 6.68
CA THR A 60 -4.37 25.30 7.24
C THR A 60 -5.38 26.03 8.12
N TYR A 61 -4.88 26.76 9.11
CA TYR A 61 -5.68 27.65 9.95
C TYR A 61 -4.92 28.96 10.15
N THR A 62 -5.67 30.04 10.40
CA THR A 62 -5.12 31.34 10.82
C THR A 62 -5.43 31.55 12.28
N VAL A 63 -4.52 32.17 13.01
CA VAL A 63 -4.76 32.60 14.39
C VAL A 63 -5.26 34.04 14.34
N ASP A 64 -6.34 34.36 15.05
CA ASP A 64 -6.84 35.73 15.13
C ASP A 64 -5.79 36.60 15.84
N GLY A 65 -5.13 37.48 15.10
CA GLY A 65 -4.11 38.39 15.63
C GLY A 65 -3.01 38.83 14.66
N ASP A 66 -2.79 38.11 13.55
CA ASP A 66 -1.79 38.51 12.55
C ASP A 66 -2.40 39.50 11.53
N LYS A 67 -2.26 40.80 11.83
CA LYS A 67 -2.32 41.92 10.88
C LYS A 67 -1.05 42.74 10.99
#